data_AF-A0A2E4L7K0-F1
#
_entry.id   AF-A0A2E4L7K0-F1
#
_cell.length_a   1.000
_cell.length_b   1.000
_cell.length_c   1.000
_cell.angle_alpha   90.00
_cell.angle_beta   90.00
_cell.angle_gamma   90.00
#
_symmetry.space_group_name_H-M   'P 1'
#
loop_
_entity.id
_entity.type
_entity.pdbx_description
1 polymer ?
#
loop_
_entity_poly.entity_id
_entity_poly.type
_entity_poly.pdbx_seq_one_letter_code
_entity_poly.pdbx_strand_id
1 'polypeptide(L)'
;MNTLKLLTLTVMLSVSQNVLSQTFDASAKAYGHLVLHDQTLEGTIDVNMDLDQVLLSIDNSMKIYSARDVKEIIIKGKSAYVGQKLNDEFFLMEVVTSGQISILHKSGIEKDPYTHKEYSGYFVEKKGHLQELEKKKDFLDLFGDDEKWMSIRIKNQGYDLENKADIRAAFDYYNQSFEASNPSP
;
A
#
# COMPACT_ATOMS: atom_id res chain seq x y z
N MET A 1 19.60 15.01 -51.55
CA MET A 1 18.88 13.84 -51.03
C MET A 1 19.12 13.65 -49.52
N ASN A 2 19.01 14.73 -48.72
CA ASN A 2 19.47 14.78 -47.31
C ASN A 2 18.41 15.28 -46.31
N THR A 3 17.17 15.51 -46.74
CA THR A 3 16.10 16.04 -45.87
C THR A 3 15.24 14.94 -45.24
N LEU A 4 15.18 13.76 -45.85
CA LEU A 4 14.33 12.65 -45.36
C LEU A 4 14.94 11.93 -44.15
N LYS A 5 16.28 11.84 -44.05
CA LYS A 5 16.96 11.21 -42.90
C LYS A 5 16.91 12.06 -41.62
N LEU A 6 16.77 13.38 -41.76
CA LEU A 6 16.70 14.28 -40.60
C LEU A 6 15.33 14.20 -39.91
N LEU A 7 14.26 14.02 -40.70
CA LEU A 7 12.89 13.96 -40.18
C LEU A 7 12.61 12.68 -39.37
N THR A 8 13.19 11.54 -39.76
CA THR A 8 13.02 10.27 -39.04
C THR A 8 13.75 10.26 -37.69
N LEU A 9 14.86 11.01 -37.56
CA LEU A 9 15.62 11.09 -36.32
C LEU A 9 14.91 11.98 -35.28
N THR A 10 14.19 13.02 -35.70
CA THR A 10 13.47 13.91 -34.77
C THR A 10 12.22 13.25 -34.19
N VAL A 11 11.53 12.40 -34.96
CA VAL A 11 10.32 11.69 -34.46
C VAL A 11 10.69 10.58 -33.47
N MET A 12 11.85 9.92 -33.60
CA MET A 12 12.28 8.94 -32.60
C MET A 12 12.77 9.55 -31.28
N LEU A 13 13.18 10.82 -31.25
CA LEU A 13 13.54 11.52 -30.01
C LEU A 13 12.33 12.11 -29.27
N SER A 14 11.19 12.30 -29.93
CA SER A 14 9.97 12.81 -29.29
C SER A 14 9.05 11.72 -28.73
N VAL A 15 9.27 10.45 -29.08
CA VAL A 15 8.50 9.32 -28.51
C VAL A 15 9.13 8.79 -27.21
N SER A 16 10.36 9.18 -26.88
CA SER A 16 11.04 8.78 -25.64
C SER A 16 10.81 9.71 -24.44
N GLN A 17 9.97 10.75 -24.57
CA GLN A 17 9.72 11.72 -23.48
C GLN A 17 8.44 11.49 -22.67
N ASN A 18 7.67 10.44 -22.97
CA ASN A 18 6.55 10.01 -22.12
C ASN A 18 6.90 8.80 -21.25
N VAL A 19 8.17 8.64 -20.87
CA VAL A 19 8.49 7.89 -19.66
C VAL A 19 8.07 8.80 -18.52
N LEU A 20 6.95 8.50 -17.87
CA LEU A 20 6.52 9.10 -16.61
C LEU A 20 7.70 9.04 -15.63
N SER A 21 8.49 10.10 -15.59
CA SER A 21 9.61 10.25 -14.67
C SER A 21 9.03 10.71 -13.34
N GLN A 22 8.34 9.81 -12.66
CA GLN A 22 8.27 9.89 -11.21
C GLN A 22 9.54 9.25 -10.66
N THR A 23 10.55 10.08 -10.52
CA THR A 23 11.73 9.80 -9.71
C THR A 23 11.32 9.66 -8.24
N PHE A 24 11.86 8.66 -7.55
CA PHE A 24 11.85 8.57 -6.08
C PHE A 24 12.02 9.95 -5.44
N ASP A 25 11.08 10.33 -4.57
CA ASP A 25 11.00 11.67 -4.02
C ASP A 25 11.91 11.77 -2.79
N ALA A 26 13.04 12.45 -2.95
CA ALA A 26 14.01 12.66 -1.88
C ALA A 26 13.43 13.32 -0.62
N SER A 27 12.28 13.97 -0.68
CA SER A 27 11.60 14.61 0.46
C SER A 27 10.70 13.65 1.27
N ALA A 28 10.36 12.48 0.73
CA ALA A 28 9.49 11.47 1.36
C ALA A 28 10.27 10.33 2.06
N LYS A 29 11.60 10.44 2.12
CA LYS A 29 12.50 9.42 2.68
C LYS A 29 12.28 9.20 4.17
N ALA A 30 12.26 7.94 4.59
CA ALA A 30 12.19 7.55 5.99
C ALA A 30 13.25 6.48 6.30
N TYR A 31 13.89 6.60 7.46
CA TYR A 31 14.75 5.53 7.97
C TYR A 31 13.90 4.40 8.54
N GLY A 32 14.23 3.15 8.20
CA GLY A 32 13.45 1.98 8.60
C GLY A 32 14.07 0.65 8.18
N HIS A 33 13.25 -0.40 8.24
CA HIS A 33 13.62 -1.75 7.84
C HIS A 33 12.82 -2.17 6.61
N LEU A 34 13.52 -2.68 5.60
CA LEU A 34 12.95 -3.36 4.45
C LEU A 34 13.05 -4.88 4.70
N VAL A 35 11.91 -5.52 4.91
CA VAL A 35 11.80 -6.96 5.09
C VAL A 35 11.54 -7.59 3.72
N LEU A 36 12.49 -8.38 3.25
CA LEU A 36 12.38 -9.22 2.06
C LEU A 36 12.02 -10.65 2.48
N HIS A 37 11.81 -11.54 1.51
CA HIS A 37 11.47 -12.95 1.80
C HIS A 37 12.60 -13.72 2.49
N ASP A 38 13.86 -13.34 2.27
CA ASP A 38 15.06 -14.04 2.75
C ASP A 38 15.89 -13.26 3.77
N GLN A 39 15.67 -11.96 3.90
CA GLN A 39 16.48 -11.09 4.77
C GLN A 39 15.74 -9.81 5.17
N THR A 40 16.23 -9.17 6.22
CA THR A 40 15.82 -7.83 6.62
C THR A 40 16.99 -6.88 6.46
N LEU A 41 16.76 -5.76 5.79
CA LEU A 41 17.76 -4.73 5.53
C LEU A 41 17.36 -3.43 6.23
N GLU A 42 18.31 -2.75 6.85
CA GLU A 42 18.09 -1.50 7.56
C GLU A 42 18.73 -0.34 6.77
N GLY A 43 18.00 0.76 6.59
CA GLY A 43 18.52 1.91 5.85
C GLY A 43 17.49 3.01 5.59
N THR A 44 17.83 3.92 4.67
CA THR A 44 16.90 4.97 4.22
C THR A 44 16.03 4.43 3.10
N ILE A 45 14.72 4.52 3.28
CA ILE A 45 13.70 3.94 2.41
C ILE A 45 12.90 5.06 1.75
N ASP A 46 12.70 4.92 0.45
CA ASP A 46 11.87 5.79 -0.40
C ASP A 46 10.90 4.90 -1.17
N VAL A 47 9.59 5.12 -1.00
CA VAL A 47 8.54 4.24 -1.51
C VAL A 47 7.82 4.95 -2.66
N ASN A 48 7.85 4.32 -3.84
CA ASN A 48 7.08 4.76 -5.00
C ASN A 48 5.86 3.84 -5.16
N MET A 49 4.71 4.32 -4.71
CA MET A 49 3.43 3.60 -4.77
C MET A 49 2.85 3.51 -6.18
N ASP A 50 3.23 4.41 -7.10
CA ASP A 50 2.73 4.42 -8.48
C ASP A 50 3.45 3.39 -9.35
N LEU A 51 4.75 3.14 -9.06
CA LEU A 51 5.56 2.13 -9.73
C LEU A 51 5.67 0.81 -8.96
N ASP A 52 5.08 0.72 -7.77
CA ASP A 52 5.17 -0.45 -6.90
C ASP A 52 6.62 -0.84 -6.59
N GLN A 53 7.44 0.16 -6.28
CA GLN A 53 8.89 0.02 -6.06
C GLN A 53 9.36 0.70 -4.77
N VAL A 54 10.46 0.16 -4.23
CA VAL A 54 11.14 0.69 -3.04
C VAL A 54 12.60 0.92 -3.37
N LEU A 55 13.08 2.14 -3.16
CA LEU A 55 14.51 2.45 -3.17
C LEU A 55 15.03 2.39 -1.74
N LEU A 56 16.00 1.49 -1.53
CA LEU A 56 16.73 1.36 -0.28
C LEU A 56 18.15 1.90 -0.46
N SER A 57 18.54 2.80 0.43
CA SER A 57 19.88 3.37 0.50
C SER A 57 20.57 2.94 1.81
N ILE A 58 21.71 2.25 1.68
CA ILE A 58 22.56 1.80 2.78
C ILE A 58 23.98 2.27 2.49
N ASP A 59 24.53 3.09 3.38
CA ASP A 59 25.83 3.75 3.24
C ASP A 59 25.97 4.45 1.88
N ASN A 60 26.79 3.90 0.98
CA ASN A 60 27.06 4.41 -0.36
C ASN A 60 26.43 3.56 -1.48
N SER A 61 25.51 2.66 -1.12
CA SER A 61 24.82 1.78 -2.07
C SER A 61 23.33 2.10 -2.11
N MET A 62 22.77 2.03 -3.31
CA MET A 62 21.35 2.20 -3.56
C MET A 62 20.84 1.02 -4.38
N LYS A 63 19.70 0.46 -3.97
CA LYS A 63 19.07 -0.65 -4.70
C LYS A 63 17.56 -0.47 -4.73
N ILE A 64 16.98 -0.78 -5.88
CA ILE A 64 15.53 -0.76 -6.08
C ILE A 64 14.99 -2.18 -5.95
N TYR A 65 13.87 -2.32 -5.25
CA TYR A 65 13.13 -3.56 -5.06
C TYR A 65 11.72 -3.38 -5.61
N SER A 66 11.17 -4.42 -6.23
CA SER A 66 9.78 -4.43 -6.67
C SER A 66 8.86 -4.92 -5.55
N ALA A 67 7.57 -4.61 -5.61
CA ALA A 67 6.56 -5.12 -4.67
C ALA A 67 6.60 -6.63 -4.46
N ARG A 68 7.02 -7.41 -5.47
CA ARG A 68 7.18 -8.86 -5.37
C ARG A 68 8.25 -9.28 -4.36
N ASP A 69 9.34 -8.51 -4.29
CA ASP A 69 10.48 -8.82 -3.44
C ASP A 69 10.23 -8.40 -1.98
N VAL A 70 9.34 -7.42 -1.80
CA VAL A 70 9.04 -6.80 -0.51
C VAL A 70 7.97 -7.61 0.21
N LYS A 71 8.31 -8.08 1.41
CA LYS A 71 7.32 -8.62 2.34
C LYS A 71 6.66 -7.49 3.13
N GLU A 72 7.48 -6.62 3.71
CA GLU A 72 7.03 -5.57 4.61
C GLU A 72 8.06 -4.43 4.70
N ILE A 73 7.57 -3.20 4.92
CA ILE A 73 8.38 -2.02 5.20
C ILE A 73 7.99 -1.49 6.57
N ILE A 74 8.96 -1.43 7.48
CA ILE A 74 8.76 -0.99 8.87
C ILE A 74 9.40 0.38 9.05
N ILE A 75 8.60 1.38 9.40
CA ILE A 75 9.04 2.76 9.66
C ILE A 75 8.61 3.14 11.08
N LYS A 76 9.53 3.69 11.87
CA LYS A 76 9.27 4.06 13.30
C LYS A 76 8.68 2.90 14.12
N GLY A 77 9.14 1.67 13.86
CA GLY A 77 8.70 0.47 14.57
C GLY A 77 7.29 -0.02 14.21
N LYS A 78 6.66 0.52 13.16
CA LYS A 78 5.35 0.10 12.69
C LYS A 78 5.40 -0.33 11.23
N SER A 79 4.63 -1.34 10.89
CA SER A 79 4.37 -1.71 9.51
C SER A 79 3.75 -0.53 8.77
N ALA A 80 4.41 -0.05 7.72
CA ALA A 80 3.99 1.12 6.95
C ALA A 80 3.50 0.71 5.56
N TYR A 81 4.16 -0.28 4.95
CA TYR A 81 3.77 -0.83 3.65
C TYR A 81 4.01 -2.33 3.59
N VAL A 82 3.26 -3.02 2.76
CA VAL A 82 3.43 -4.46 2.49
C VAL A 82 3.37 -4.73 0.99
N GLY A 83 4.14 -5.71 0.52
CA GLY A 83 4.02 -6.22 -0.84
C GLY A 83 2.98 -7.33 -0.87
N GLN A 84 1.96 -7.21 -1.72
CA GLN A 84 0.85 -8.15 -1.79
C GLN A 84 0.51 -8.53 -3.22
N LYS A 85 0.05 -9.76 -3.40
CA LYS A 85 -0.37 -10.28 -4.71
C LYS A 85 -1.87 -10.09 -4.91
N LEU A 86 -2.28 -9.52 -6.05
CA LEU A 86 -3.67 -9.38 -6.48
C LEU A 86 -3.77 -9.66 -7.98
N ASN A 87 -4.61 -10.63 -8.38
CA ASN A 87 -4.83 -11.04 -9.79
C ASN A 87 -3.54 -11.21 -10.61
N ASP A 88 -2.54 -11.91 -10.06
CA ASP A 88 -1.23 -12.17 -10.70
C ASP A 88 -0.23 -11.02 -10.76
N GLU A 89 -0.63 -9.83 -10.32
CA GLU A 89 0.26 -8.69 -10.14
C GLU A 89 0.63 -8.49 -8.66
N PHE A 90 1.71 -7.75 -8.43
CA PHE A 90 2.20 -7.44 -7.08
C PHE A 90 2.16 -5.94 -6.87
N PHE A 91 1.59 -5.54 -5.74
CA PHE A 91 1.40 -4.14 -5.38
C PHE A 91 1.99 -3.87 -4.00
N LEU A 92 2.59 -2.69 -3.84
CA LEU A 92 2.84 -2.11 -2.52
C LEU A 92 1.54 -1.50 -2.02
N MET A 93 1.14 -1.87 -0.81
CA MET A 93 -0.05 -1.33 -0.17
C MET A 93 0.33 -0.62 1.13
N GLU A 94 -0.23 0.57 1.36
CA GLU A 94 -0.08 1.29 2.64
C GLU A 94 -0.81 0.50 3.73
N VAL A 95 -0.17 0.32 4.87
CA VAL A 95 -0.81 -0.23 6.07
C VAL A 95 -1.55 0.89 6.78
N VAL A 96 -2.88 0.88 6.70
CA VAL A 96 -3.73 1.90 7.35
C VAL A 96 -3.76 1.67 8.86
N THR A 97 -3.91 0.41 9.26
CA THR A 97 -3.91 -0.06 10.65
C THR A 97 -3.31 -1.46 10.69
N SER A 98 -2.72 -1.82 11.82
CA SER A 98 -2.05 -3.10 12.06
C SER A 98 -2.39 -3.61 13.45
N GLY A 99 -2.56 -4.93 13.60
CA GLY A 99 -2.89 -5.56 14.88
C GLY A 99 -3.77 -6.78 14.66
N GLN A 100 -4.85 -6.89 15.42
CA GLN A 100 -5.84 -7.95 15.23
C GLN A 100 -6.48 -7.91 13.84
N ILE A 101 -6.74 -6.70 13.33
CA ILE A 101 -7.21 -6.48 11.97
C ILE A 101 -6.22 -5.53 11.29
N SER A 102 -5.66 -5.96 10.17
CA SER A 102 -4.80 -5.13 9.33
C SER A 102 -5.54 -4.69 8.08
N ILE A 103 -5.72 -3.38 7.91
CA ILE A 103 -6.32 -2.79 6.71
C ILE A 103 -5.21 -2.23 5.84
N LEU A 104 -5.27 -2.58 4.57
CA LEU A 104 -4.34 -2.16 3.54
C LEU A 104 -5.04 -1.19 2.59
N HIS A 105 -4.29 -0.24 2.02
CA HIS A 105 -4.81 0.74 1.10
C HIS A 105 -3.91 0.95 -0.12
N LYS A 106 -4.51 0.92 -1.32
CA LYS A 106 -3.94 1.39 -2.58
C LYS A 106 -5.06 1.73 -3.57
N SER A 107 -5.13 2.99 -3.99
CA SER A 107 -6.06 3.47 -5.02
C SER A 107 -5.55 3.19 -6.44
N GLY A 108 -6.44 3.27 -7.44
CA GLY A 108 -6.05 3.22 -8.85
C GLY A 108 -5.73 1.83 -9.39
N ILE A 109 -6.02 0.77 -8.63
CA ILE A 109 -5.86 -0.60 -9.15
C ILE A 109 -7.05 -0.94 -10.02
N GLU A 110 -6.80 -1.23 -11.29
CA GLU A 110 -7.82 -1.66 -12.23
C GLU A 110 -8.26 -3.09 -11.94
N LYS A 111 -9.57 -3.28 -11.78
CA LYS A 111 -10.21 -4.58 -11.52
C LYS A 111 -10.63 -5.27 -12.82
N ASP A 112 -11.01 -4.49 -13.82
CA ASP A 112 -11.44 -4.99 -15.12
C ASP A 112 -10.92 -4.07 -16.24
N PRO A 113 -10.01 -4.57 -17.11
CA PRO A 113 -9.38 -3.80 -18.16
C PRO A 113 -10.33 -3.37 -19.29
N TYR A 114 -11.52 -3.98 -19.37
CA TYR A 114 -12.50 -3.65 -20.41
C TYR A 114 -13.47 -2.55 -19.97
N THR A 115 -13.80 -2.53 -18.68
CA THR A 115 -14.73 -1.55 -18.11
C THR A 115 -14.02 -0.40 -17.41
N HIS A 116 -12.69 -0.47 -17.25
CA HIS A 116 -11.89 0.45 -16.45
C HIS A 116 -12.44 0.61 -15.01
N LYS A 117 -13.12 -0.42 -14.50
CA LYS A 117 -13.60 -0.43 -13.12
C LYS A 117 -12.38 -0.62 -12.22
N GLU A 118 -12.21 0.25 -11.25
CA GLU A 118 -11.19 0.13 -10.21
C GLU A 118 -11.70 -0.64 -8.99
N TYR A 119 -10.76 -1.17 -8.21
CA TYR A 119 -11.01 -1.59 -6.84
C TYR A 119 -11.37 -0.38 -5.94
N SER A 120 -12.07 -0.63 -4.84
CA SER A 120 -12.41 0.40 -3.84
C SER A 120 -11.19 1.06 -3.19
N GLY A 121 -10.04 0.39 -3.28
CA GLY A 121 -8.76 0.84 -2.76
C GLY A 121 -8.45 0.36 -1.34
N TYR A 122 -9.38 -0.30 -0.66
CA TYR A 122 -9.17 -0.88 0.67
C TYR A 122 -9.24 -2.40 0.65
N PHE A 123 -8.34 -3.04 1.38
CA PHE A 123 -8.21 -4.49 1.42
C PHE A 123 -7.92 -4.99 2.83
N VAL A 124 -8.26 -6.25 3.06
CA VAL A 124 -7.83 -7.04 4.22
C VAL A 124 -7.24 -8.35 3.72
N GLU A 125 -6.20 -8.84 4.37
CA GLU A 125 -5.72 -10.20 4.11
C GLU A 125 -6.56 -11.20 4.93
N LYS A 126 -7.22 -12.12 4.24
CA LYS A 126 -8.03 -13.18 4.87
C LYS A 126 -7.65 -14.53 4.29
N LYS A 127 -7.10 -15.41 5.13
CA LYS A 127 -6.66 -16.77 4.75
C LYS A 127 -5.66 -16.78 3.58
N GLY A 128 -4.72 -15.83 3.55
CA GLY A 128 -3.70 -15.74 2.51
C GLY A 128 -4.18 -15.14 1.19
N HIS A 129 -5.37 -14.53 1.16
CA HIS A 129 -5.91 -13.83 0.00
C HIS A 129 -6.29 -12.40 0.37
N LEU A 130 -6.03 -11.46 -0.55
CA LEU A 130 -6.57 -10.11 -0.42
C LEU A 130 -8.06 -10.11 -0.73
N GLN A 131 -8.84 -9.63 0.23
CA GLN A 131 -10.26 -9.36 0.09
C GLN A 131 -10.46 -7.84 0.02
N GLU A 132 -11.13 -7.38 -1.03
CA GLU A 132 -11.57 -5.99 -1.18
C GLU A 132 -12.64 -5.63 -0.14
N LEU A 133 -12.58 -4.40 0.37
CA LEU A 133 -13.59 -3.79 1.23
C LEU A 133 -14.33 -2.73 0.41
N GLU A 134 -15.42 -3.10 -0.27
CA GLU A 134 -16.13 -2.23 -1.21
C GLU A 134 -17.17 -1.35 -0.49
N LYS A 135 -17.77 -1.87 0.58
CA LYS A 135 -18.90 -1.23 1.27
C LYS A 135 -18.64 -1.14 2.76
N LYS A 136 -19.31 -0.19 3.40
CA LYS A 136 -19.33 -0.04 4.87
C LYS A 136 -19.57 -1.36 5.61
N LYS A 137 -20.43 -2.24 5.06
CA LYS A 137 -20.69 -3.56 5.65
C LYS A 137 -19.44 -4.44 5.68
N ASP A 138 -18.61 -4.41 4.65
CA ASP A 138 -17.40 -5.24 4.57
C ASP A 138 -16.42 -4.89 5.71
N PHE A 139 -16.30 -3.59 6.05
CA PHE A 139 -15.52 -3.15 7.20
C PHE A 139 -16.12 -3.60 8.53
N LEU A 140 -17.43 -3.47 8.70
CA LEU A 140 -18.13 -3.87 9.92
C LEU A 140 -18.02 -5.38 10.16
N ASP A 141 -18.12 -6.18 9.10
CA ASP A 141 -18.00 -7.64 9.15
C ASP A 141 -16.60 -8.10 9.63
N LEU A 142 -15.57 -7.25 9.55
CA LEU A 142 -14.23 -7.58 10.05
C LEU A 142 -14.16 -7.71 11.57
N PHE A 143 -15.06 -7.03 12.29
CA PHE A 143 -15.11 -7.10 13.75
C PHE A 143 -15.74 -8.40 14.26
N GLY A 144 -16.41 -9.18 13.40
CA GLY A 144 -17.05 -10.44 13.80
C GLY A 144 -18.05 -10.24 14.95
N ASP A 145 -17.87 -10.95 16.06
CA ASP A 145 -18.76 -10.87 17.24
C ASP A 145 -18.80 -9.46 17.86
N ASP A 146 -17.78 -8.65 17.59
CA ASP A 146 -17.63 -7.29 18.08
C ASP A 146 -18.32 -6.23 17.20
N GLU A 147 -18.87 -6.63 16.05
CA GLU A 147 -19.49 -5.74 15.06
C GLU A 147 -20.49 -4.78 15.69
N LYS A 148 -21.34 -5.28 16.59
CA LYS A 148 -22.44 -4.49 17.17
C LYS A 148 -21.92 -3.30 17.98
N TRP A 149 -20.92 -3.52 18.84
CA TRP A 149 -20.42 -2.45 19.70
C TRP A 149 -19.50 -1.51 18.92
N MET A 150 -18.72 -2.02 17.96
CA MET A 150 -17.92 -1.20 17.07
C MET A 150 -18.78 -0.31 16.17
N SER A 151 -19.89 -0.84 15.64
CA SER A 151 -20.87 -0.07 14.86
C SER A 151 -21.45 1.11 15.66
N ILE A 152 -21.82 0.88 16.93
CA ILE A 152 -22.29 1.94 17.83
C ILE A 152 -21.20 2.98 18.05
N ARG A 153 -19.95 2.55 18.30
CA ARG A 153 -18.82 3.46 18.50
C ARG A 153 -18.57 4.33 17.26
N ILE A 154 -18.45 3.71 16.09
CA ILE A 154 -18.26 4.39 14.80
C ILE A 154 -19.34 5.46 14.60
N LYS A 155 -20.60 5.11 14.86
CA LYS A 155 -21.71 6.07 14.77
C LYS A 155 -21.58 7.21 15.79
N ASN A 156 -21.25 6.91 17.04
CA ASN A 156 -21.14 7.92 18.10
C ASN A 156 -19.97 8.88 17.90
N GLN A 157 -18.88 8.41 17.30
CA GLN A 157 -17.72 9.24 16.98
C GLN A 157 -17.87 9.96 15.62
N GLY A 158 -18.90 9.63 14.84
CA GLY A 158 -19.12 10.23 13.52
C GLY A 158 -18.10 9.78 12.47
N TYR A 159 -17.49 8.60 12.64
CA TYR A 159 -16.47 8.09 11.72
C TYR A 159 -17.08 7.69 10.38
N ASP A 160 -16.47 8.16 9.30
CA ASP A 160 -16.78 7.77 7.94
C ASP A 160 -15.85 6.65 7.46
N LEU A 161 -16.41 5.48 7.14
CA LEU A 161 -15.62 4.33 6.66
C LEU A 161 -15.26 4.42 5.17
N GLU A 162 -15.45 5.59 4.55
CA GLU A 162 -14.84 5.95 3.27
C GLU A 162 -13.56 6.80 3.47
N ASN A 163 -13.39 7.40 4.66
CA ASN A 163 -12.26 8.27 4.99
C ASN A 163 -11.12 7.48 5.66
N LYS A 164 -9.92 7.51 5.07
CA LYS A 164 -8.74 6.79 5.58
C LYS A 164 -8.39 7.10 7.04
N ALA A 165 -8.51 8.35 7.46
CA ALA A 165 -8.17 8.77 8.83
C ALA A 165 -9.18 8.22 9.85
N ASP A 166 -10.46 8.21 9.49
CA ASP A 166 -11.53 7.67 10.34
C ASP A 166 -11.48 6.15 10.41
N ILE A 167 -11.18 5.47 9.29
CA ILE A 167 -10.90 4.04 9.26
C ILE A 167 -9.73 3.73 10.21
N ARG A 168 -8.60 4.44 10.08
CA ARG A 168 -7.46 4.28 10.98
C ARG A 168 -7.88 4.46 12.44
N ALA A 169 -8.60 5.52 12.78
CA ALA A 169 -9.04 5.78 14.15
C ALA A 169 -9.98 4.69 14.71
N ALA A 170 -10.90 4.16 13.90
CA ALA A 170 -11.82 3.11 14.30
C ALA A 170 -11.07 1.78 14.57
N PHE A 171 -10.22 1.36 13.64
CA PHE A 171 -9.54 0.08 13.72
C PHE A 171 -8.34 0.10 14.68
N ASP A 172 -7.62 1.22 14.81
CA ASP A 172 -6.58 1.36 15.83
C ASP A 172 -7.18 1.25 17.24
N TYR A 173 -8.36 1.84 17.47
CA TYR A 173 -9.07 1.67 18.73
C TYR A 173 -9.44 0.20 19.00
N TYR A 174 -9.96 -0.49 17.98
CA TYR A 174 -10.31 -1.90 18.10
C TYR A 174 -9.08 -2.75 18.40
N ASN A 175 -8.00 -2.58 17.63
CA ASN A 175 -6.73 -3.30 17.80
C ASN A 175 -6.13 -3.08 19.19
N GLN A 176 -6.11 -1.84 19.69
CA GLN A 176 -5.64 -1.54 21.05
C GLN A 176 -6.53 -2.15 22.14
N SER A 177 -7.86 -2.11 21.95
CA SER A 177 -8.80 -2.68 22.92
C SER A 177 -8.66 -4.21 22.98
N PHE A 178 -8.48 -4.84 21.81
CA PHE A 178 -8.24 -6.26 21.70
C PHE A 178 -6.93 -6.67 22.38
N GLU A 179 -5.83 -5.97 22.09
CA GLU A 179 -4.51 -6.19 22.69
C GLU A 179 -4.55 -6.03 24.22
N ALA A 180 -5.25 -5.02 24.73
CA ALA A 180 -5.41 -4.82 26.17
C ALA A 180 -6.19 -5.98 26.84
N SER A 181 -7.14 -6.58 26.14
CA SER A 181 -7.91 -7.74 26.62
C SER A 181 -7.23 -9.10 26.39
N ASN A 182 -6.26 -9.15 25.48
CA ASN A 182 -5.50 -10.35 25.08
C ASN A 182 -4.02 -9.98 24.91
N PRO A 183 -3.30 -9.66 26.01
CA PRO A 183 -1.91 -9.26 25.92
C PRO A 183 -1.08 -10.40 25.31
N SER A 184 -0.23 -10.07 24.35
CA SER A 184 0.74 -11.03 23.82
C SER A 184 1.66 -11.50 24.96
N PRO A 185 1.99 -12.81 25.04
CA PRO A 185 2.81 -13.38 26.10
C PRO A 185 4.26 -12.84 26.11
#